data_AF-A0A4V2JX71-F1
#
_entry.id   AF-A0A4V2JX71-F1
#
_cell.length_a   1.000
_cell.length_b   1.000
_cell.length_c   1.000
_cell.angle_alpha   90.00
_cell.angle_beta   90.00
_cell.angle_gamma   90.00
#
_symmetry.space_group_name_H-M   'P 1'
#
loop_
_entity.id
_entity.type
_entity.pdbx_description
1 polymer ?
#
loop_
_entity_poly.entity_id
_entity_poly.type
_entity_poly.pdbx_seq_one_letter_code
_entity_poly.pdbx_strand_id
1 'polypeptide(L)'
;MFNWLKEIKTSIIADKIEVCIQQGDRVSVYKYLGIIEDSRGIPTLSSFEEVQSKLISRVERLCHTRLNAKNLFSAINQHAISLINYHIGVLRLEPADFSKLDDAVRAVLLKNKIHLRPGCKERLYLSRTELGRGLHSVELRSEHMLLQLLDCLEKSKEISTRRAAILKVENNNKTHLALIKGFLKVKYRLVEEVTKKSLEEAQLAKLYNEIEKRKLHSKLYNARKNELVSVSDSSRWLKRGNIRPRNEAVFCYIQDRNVFWGADGVCQHCGKSGKTVDHL
;
A
#
# COMPACT_ATOMS: atom_id res chain seq x y z
N MET A 1 29.31 32.67 11.72
CA MET A 1 28.77 31.91 10.56
C MET A 1 28.50 32.81 9.34
N PHE A 2 28.01 34.04 9.50
CA PHE A 2 27.69 34.93 8.36
C PHE A 2 28.89 35.54 7.60
N ASN A 3 30.08 35.64 8.21
CA ASN A 3 31.26 36.24 7.56
C ASN A 3 31.87 35.33 6.47
N TRP A 4 31.81 34.01 6.64
CA TRP A 4 32.32 33.07 5.64
C TRP A 4 31.53 33.12 4.32
N LEU A 5 30.21 33.34 4.39
CA LEU A 5 29.35 33.51 3.21
C LEU A 5 29.77 34.72 2.36
N LYS A 6 30.25 35.80 3.01
CA LYS A 6 30.79 36.98 2.31
C LYS A 6 32.08 36.66 1.56
N GLU A 7 32.95 35.79 2.11
CA GLU A 7 34.20 35.36 1.46
C GLU A 7 33.93 34.53 0.19
N ILE A 8 32.92 33.66 0.22
CA ILE A 8 32.52 32.85 -0.94
C ILE A 8 31.47 33.53 -1.85
N LYS A 9 31.25 34.85 -1.70
CA LYS A 9 30.29 35.64 -2.50
C LYS A 9 28.87 35.05 -2.55
N THR A 10 28.40 34.46 -1.46
CA THR A 10 27.02 33.98 -1.35
C THR A 10 26.28 34.71 -0.24
N SER A 11 24.97 34.84 -0.39
CA SER A 11 24.10 35.47 0.60
C SER A 11 22.89 34.58 0.86
N ILE A 12 22.43 34.59 2.11
CA ILE A 12 21.18 33.93 2.46
C ILE A 12 20.02 34.78 1.92
N ILE A 13 19.06 34.13 1.26
CA ILE A 13 17.83 34.77 0.78
C ILE A 13 16.90 34.90 1.99
N ALA A 14 16.72 36.12 2.50
CA ALA A 14 15.93 36.39 3.70
C ALA A 14 14.49 35.85 3.60
N ASP A 15 13.87 35.96 2.41
CA ASP A 15 12.50 35.52 2.16
C ASP A 15 12.30 33.99 2.20
N LYS A 16 13.41 33.22 2.22
CA LYS A 16 13.36 31.76 2.37
C LYS A 16 13.63 31.29 3.81
N ILE A 17 13.89 32.23 4.73
CA ILE A 17 14.05 31.94 6.16
C ILE A 17 12.67 32.01 6.81
N GLU A 18 11.93 30.91 6.77
CA GLU A 18 10.70 30.76 7.53
C GLU A 18 10.98 29.97 8.81
N VAL A 19 11.00 30.65 9.95
CA VAL A 19 10.93 29.99 11.27
C VAL A 19 9.45 29.82 11.60
N CYS A 20 8.92 28.63 11.34
CA CYS A 20 7.53 28.31 11.67
C CYS A 20 7.45 28.03 13.18
N ILE A 21 6.79 28.90 13.94
CA ILE A 21 6.49 28.68 15.35
C ILE A 21 5.08 28.10 15.42
N GLN A 22 4.92 26.86 15.90
CA GLN A 22 3.57 26.33 16.16
C GLN A 22 2.97 27.04 17.39
N GLN A 23 1.77 27.61 17.25
CA GLN A 23 1.05 28.22 18.37
C GLN A 23 0.70 27.14 19.42
N GLY A 24 1.39 27.16 20.55
CA GLY A 24 1.07 26.32 21.72
C GLY A 24 2.29 25.82 22.47
N ASP A 25 3.39 25.54 21.78
CA ASP A 25 4.65 25.10 22.37
C ASP A 25 5.82 25.90 21.77
N ARG A 26 6.80 26.27 22.60
CA ARG A 26 8.01 27.05 22.20
C ARG A 26 8.98 26.24 21.32
N VAL A 27 8.48 25.43 20.39
CA VAL A 27 9.26 24.58 19.51
C VAL A 27 9.21 25.18 18.11
N SER A 28 10.34 25.73 17.67
CA SER A 28 10.52 26.16 16.29
C SER A 28 10.60 24.93 15.39
N VAL A 29 9.79 24.90 14.33
CA VAL A 29 9.85 23.87 13.29
C VAL A 29 10.43 24.45 12.01
N TYR A 30 11.14 23.63 11.25
CA TYR A 30 11.70 24.00 9.96
C TYR A 30 11.45 22.88 8.94
N LYS A 31 11.56 23.22 7.65
CA LYS A 31 11.41 22.26 6.57
C LYS A 31 12.76 21.94 5.94
N TYR A 32 13.17 20.68 6.03
CA TYR A 32 14.42 20.20 5.46
C TYR A 32 14.18 18.99 4.57
N LEU A 33 14.65 19.06 3.31
CA LEU A 33 14.45 18.03 2.29
C LEU A 33 12.99 17.55 2.13
N GLY A 34 12.04 18.45 2.37
CA GLY A 34 10.60 18.15 2.28
C GLY A 34 9.98 17.51 3.52
N ILE A 35 10.72 17.40 4.63
CA ILE A 35 10.27 16.91 5.93
C ILE A 35 10.19 18.10 6.89
N ILE A 36 9.11 18.16 7.67
CA ILE A 36 8.93 19.20 8.70
C ILE A 36 9.46 18.63 10.02
N GLU A 37 10.56 19.18 10.49
CA GLU A 37 11.29 18.74 11.69
C GLU A 37 11.18 19.79 12.80
N ASP A 38 11.18 19.32 14.05
CA ASP A 38 11.35 20.20 15.20
C ASP A 38 12.82 20.65 15.35
N SER A 39 13.10 21.57 16.27
CA SER A 39 14.47 22.04 16.56
C SER A 39 15.43 20.94 17.02
N ARG A 40 14.94 19.73 17.32
CA ARG A 40 15.73 18.54 17.69
C ARG A 40 15.98 17.61 16.50
N GLY A 41 15.50 17.97 15.30
CA GLY A 41 15.59 17.16 14.09
C GLY A 41 14.63 15.97 14.09
N ILE A 42 13.55 16.01 14.88
CA ILE A 42 12.54 14.95 14.93
C ILE A 42 11.42 15.33 13.95
N PRO A 43 11.06 14.45 13.00
CA PRO A 43 9.94 14.68 12.11
C PRO A 43 8.63 14.84 12.88
N THR A 44 7.88 15.88 12.57
CA THR A 44 6.60 16.21 13.21
C THR A 44 5.42 15.51 12.54
N LEU A 45 4.29 15.42 13.25
CA LEU A 45 3.03 14.89 12.68
C LEU A 45 2.58 15.67 11.43
N SER A 46 2.83 16.98 11.41
CA SER A 46 2.51 17.84 10.24
C SER A 46 3.22 17.37 8.96
N SER A 47 4.42 16.79 9.08
CA SER A 47 5.12 16.22 7.94
C SER A 47 4.38 15.01 7.35
N PHE A 48 3.76 14.18 8.20
CA PHE A 48 2.97 13.04 7.75
C PHE A 48 1.66 13.50 7.09
N GLU A 49 0.97 14.47 7.68
CA GLU A 49 -0.26 15.05 7.13
C GLU A 49 -0.04 15.69 5.75
N GLU A 50 1.10 16.37 5.55
CA GLU A 50 1.47 16.93 4.24
C GLU A 50 1.66 15.81 3.20
N VAL A 51 2.32 14.71 3.57
CA VAL A 51 2.53 13.55 2.69
C VAL A 51 1.21 12.87 2.35
N GLN A 52 0.35 12.65 3.35
CA GLN A 52 -0.98 12.08 3.16
C GLN A 52 -1.82 12.94 2.21
N SER A 53 -1.83 14.25 2.41
CA SER A 53 -2.57 15.19 1.56
C SER A 53 -2.06 15.20 0.11
N LYS A 54 -0.73 15.13 -0.08
CA LYS A 54 -0.12 14.99 -1.41
C LYS A 54 -0.44 13.66 -2.08
N LEU A 55 -0.48 12.57 -1.32
CA LEU A 55 -0.89 11.26 -1.84
C LEU A 55 -2.34 11.32 -2.32
N ILE A 56 -3.26 11.78 -1.47
CA ILE A 56 -4.69 11.88 -1.76
C ILE A 56 -4.92 12.74 -3.00
N SER A 57 -4.33 13.93 -3.06
CA SER A 57 -4.49 14.83 -4.22
C SER A 57 -3.93 14.22 -5.52
N ARG A 58 -2.83 13.46 -5.46
CA ARG A 58 -2.32 12.72 -6.64
C ARG A 58 -3.32 11.65 -7.09
N VAL A 59 -3.84 10.85 -6.17
CA VAL A 59 -4.84 9.81 -6.50
C VAL A 59 -6.12 10.44 -7.04
N GLU A 60 -6.62 11.51 -6.43
CA GLU A 60 -7.81 12.23 -6.89
C GLU A 60 -7.63 12.75 -8.32
N ARG A 61 -6.50 13.41 -8.63
CA ARG A 61 -6.22 13.86 -10.01
C ARG A 61 -6.20 12.70 -11.00
N LEU A 62 -5.57 11.57 -10.64
CA LEU A 62 -5.54 10.38 -11.49
C LEU A 62 -6.94 9.81 -11.74
N CYS A 63 -7.82 9.82 -10.74
CA CYS A 63 -9.20 9.33 -10.87
C CYS A 63 -10.05 10.11 -11.89
N HIS A 64 -9.68 11.36 -12.20
CA HIS A 64 -10.36 12.21 -13.19
C HIS A 64 -9.79 12.07 -14.62
N THR A 65 -8.72 11.29 -14.79
CA THR A 65 -8.14 11.03 -16.12
C THR A 65 -9.01 10.07 -16.94
N ARG A 66 -8.78 10.02 -18.26
CA ARG A 66 -9.46 9.10 -19.18
C ARG A 66 -8.75 7.74 -19.32
N LEU A 67 -7.90 7.37 -18.36
CA LEU A 67 -7.18 6.10 -18.38
C LEU A 67 -8.14 4.91 -18.23
N ASN A 68 -7.81 3.81 -18.89
CA ASN A 68 -8.45 2.52 -18.59
C ASN A 68 -8.01 2.03 -17.20
N ALA A 69 -8.73 1.04 -16.66
CA ALA A 69 -8.52 0.55 -15.30
C ALA A 69 -7.07 0.09 -15.05
N LYS A 70 -6.51 -0.73 -15.95
CA LYS A 70 -5.13 -1.19 -15.87
C LYS A 70 -4.14 -0.03 -15.75
N ASN A 71 -4.24 0.94 -16.66
CA ASN A 71 -3.34 2.07 -16.71
C ASN A 71 -3.54 3.00 -15.52
N LEU A 72 -4.78 3.15 -15.03
CA LEU A 72 -5.07 3.93 -13.83
C LEU A 72 -4.38 3.34 -12.59
N PHE A 73 -4.55 2.05 -12.32
CA PHE A 73 -3.89 1.42 -11.16
C PHE A 73 -2.37 1.44 -11.31
N SER A 74 -1.85 1.22 -12.52
CA SER A 74 -0.41 1.35 -12.77
C SER A 74 0.09 2.77 -12.48
N ALA A 75 -0.67 3.80 -12.90
CA ALA A 75 -0.32 5.20 -12.63
C ALA A 75 -0.40 5.53 -11.14
N ILE A 76 -1.41 5.02 -10.42
CA ILE A 76 -1.50 5.19 -8.96
C ILE A 76 -0.29 4.55 -8.28
N ASN A 77 0.08 3.33 -8.65
CA ASN A 77 1.22 2.64 -8.08
C ASN A 77 2.54 3.38 -8.34
N GLN A 78 2.75 3.84 -9.58
CA GLN A 78 4.02 4.45 -10.00
C GLN A 78 4.16 5.92 -9.62
N HIS A 79 3.08 6.69 -9.58
CA HIS A 79 3.13 8.14 -9.34
C HIS A 79 2.63 8.53 -7.94
N ALA A 80 1.57 7.89 -7.44
CA ALA A 80 0.98 8.27 -6.16
C ALA A 80 1.66 7.51 -5.01
N ILE A 81 1.60 6.18 -5.02
CA ILE A 81 2.14 5.34 -3.93
C ILE A 81 3.66 5.47 -3.82
N SER A 82 4.35 5.65 -4.95
CA SER A 82 5.81 5.86 -4.95
C SER A 82 6.27 7.08 -4.16
N LEU A 83 5.40 8.08 -3.93
CA LEU A 83 5.68 9.23 -3.07
C LEU A 83 6.09 8.79 -1.66
N ILE A 84 5.40 7.78 -1.13
CA ILE A 84 5.58 7.31 0.24
C ILE A 84 6.93 6.59 0.41
N ASN A 85 7.52 6.08 -0.68
CA ASN A 85 8.79 5.32 -0.62
C ASN A 85 9.91 6.12 0.06
N TYR A 86 9.99 7.43 -0.16
CA TYR A 86 11.00 8.29 0.47
C TYR A 86 10.78 8.45 1.98
N HIS A 87 9.51 8.44 2.41
CA HIS A 87 9.13 8.70 3.79
C HIS A 87 9.16 7.43 4.65
N ILE A 88 9.07 6.24 4.05
CA ILE A 88 9.22 4.95 4.74
C ILE A 88 10.65 4.83 5.28
N GLY A 89 10.78 4.69 6.59
CA GLY A 89 12.07 4.58 7.28
C GLY A 89 12.72 5.93 7.62
N VAL A 90 12.12 7.05 7.21
CA VAL A 90 12.55 8.39 7.63
C VAL A 90 11.56 8.97 8.65
N LEU A 91 10.27 8.87 8.36
CA LEU A 91 9.22 9.18 9.35
C LEU A 91 9.08 8.00 10.32
N ARG A 92 8.90 8.31 11.61
CA ARG A 92 8.62 7.32 12.67
C ARG A 92 7.16 6.87 12.62
N LEU A 93 6.81 6.16 11.55
CA LEU A 93 5.44 5.66 11.31
C LEU A 93 5.24 4.28 11.90
N GLU A 94 4.07 4.07 12.48
CA GLU A 94 3.64 2.78 12.98
C GLU A 94 2.75 2.05 11.95
N PRO A 95 2.56 0.71 12.07
CA PRO A 95 1.70 -0.06 11.16
C PRO A 95 0.30 0.53 10.96
N ALA A 96 -0.26 1.12 12.01
CA ALA A 96 -1.57 1.76 11.96
C ALA A 96 -1.61 2.96 10.98
N ASP A 97 -0.52 3.71 10.86
CA ASP A 97 -0.46 4.88 9.98
C ASP A 97 -0.39 4.48 8.51
N PHE A 98 0.30 3.38 8.18
CA PHE A 98 0.26 2.82 6.83
C PHE A 98 -1.14 2.30 6.47
N SER A 99 -1.85 1.67 7.42
CA SER A 99 -3.24 1.26 7.22
C SER A 99 -4.17 2.47 6.98
N LYS A 100 -3.97 3.59 7.70
CA LYS A 100 -4.72 4.84 7.45
C LYS A 100 -4.48 5.40 6.04
N LEU A 101 -3.27 5.30 5.52
CA LEU A 101 -2.98 5.72 4.14
C LEU A 101 -3.72 4.85 3.13
N ASP A 102 -3.74 3.53 3.34
CA ASP A 102 -4.51 2.60 2.52
C ASP A 102 -6.02 2.91 2.58
N ASP A 103 -6.55 3.24 3.76
CA ASP A 103 -7.94 3.65 3.96
C ASP A 103 -8.26 4.94 3.20
N ALA A 104 -7.38 5.95 3.27
CA ALA A 104 -7.54 7.21 2.56
C ALA A 104 -7.53 7.02 1.03
N VAL A 105 -6.62 6.20 0.51
CA VAL A 105 -6.59 5.86 -0.93
C VAL A 105 -7.89 5.16 -1.34
N ARG A 106 -8.36 4.18 -0.54
CA ARG A 106 -9.62 3.48 -0.82
C ARG A 106 -10.82 4.42 -0.75
N ALA A 107 -10.85 5.38 0.18
CA ALA A 107 -11.92 6.37 0.27
C ALA A 107 -12.03 7.20 -1.01
N VAL A 108 -10.91 7.62 -1.60
CA VAL A 108 -10.89 8.31 -2.90
C VAL A 108 -11.44 7.43 -4.03
N LEU A 109 -11.05 6.15 -4.06
CA LEU A 109 -11.54 5.21 -5.08
C LEU A 109 -13.04 4.94 -4.96
N LEU A 110 -13.57 4.88 -3.73
CA LEU A 110 -15.00 4.75 -3.45
C LEU A 110 -15.78 5.99 -3.90
N LYS A 111 -15.30 7.19 -3.53
CA LYS A 111 -15.88 8.49 -3.95
C LYS A 111 -16.02 8.59 -5.47
N ASN A 112 -15.03 8.09 -6.21
CA ASN A 112 -15.01 8.11 -7.67
C ASN A 112 -15.70 6.92 -8.35
N LYS A 113 -16.32 6.01 -7.58
CA LYS A 113 -16.97 4.77 -8.05
C LYS A 113 -16.03 3.82 -8.81
N ILE A 114 -14.72 3.91 -8.56
CA ILE A 114 -13.69 3.03 -9.13
C ILE A 114 -13.55 1.75 -8.30
N HIS A 115 -13.97 1.79 -7.05
CA HIS A 115 -14.22 0.63 -6.21
C HIS A 115 -15.62 0.78 -5.61
N LEU A 116 -16.25 -0.34 -5.27
CA LEU A 116 -17.59 -0.37 -4.70
C LEU A 116 -17.51 -0.79 -3.23
N ARG A 117 -18.35 -0.18 -2.37
CA ARG A 117 -18.38 -0.50 -0.93
C ARG A 117 -18.59 -2.00 -0.62
N PRO A 118 -19.48 -2.73 -1.32
CA PRO A 118 -19.62 -4.18 -1.12
C PRO A 118 -18.60 -5.02 -1.93
N GLY A 119 -17.64 -4.39 -2.60
CA GLY A 119 -16.58 -5.09 -3.34
C GLY A 119 -15.53 -5.70 -2.40
N CYS A 120 -14.82 -6.71 -2.90
CA CYS A 120 -13.75 -7.34 -2.13
C CYS A 120 -12.53 -6.40 -2.00
N LYS A 121 -12.17 -6.01 -0.77
CA LYS A 121 -11.00 -5.17 -0.45
C LYS A 121 -9.71 -5.89 -0.86
N GLU A 122 -9.63 -7.17 -0.55
CA GLU A 122 -8.44 -7.99 -0.72
C GLU A 122 -8.12 -8.17 -2.21
N ARG A 123 -9.16 -8.34 -3.04
CA ARG A 123 -9.05 -8.38 -4.50
C ARG A 123 -8.44 -7.11 -5.10
N LEU A 124 -8.62 -5.96 -4.45
CA LEU A 124 -8.02 -4.70 -4.90
C LEU A 124 -6.48 -4.80 -4.91
N TYR A 125 -5.91 -5.48 -3.92
CA TYR A 125 -4.48 -5.62 -3.70
C TYR A 125 -3.84 -6.82 -4.40
N LEU A 126 -4.64 -7.82 -4.77
CA LEU A 126 -4.16 -8.96 -5.54
C LEU A 126 -3.66 -8.55 -6.94
N SER A 127 -2.72 -9.33 -7.48
CA SER A 127 -2.22 -9.15 -8.83
C SER A 127 -3.32 -9.36 -9.88
N ARG A 128 -3.25 -8.61 -10.99
CA ARG A 128 -4.15 -8.80 -12.14
C ARG A 128 -4.01 -10.17 -12.81
N THR A 129 -2.89 -10.88 -12.59
CA THR A 129 -2.71 -12.27 -13.05
C THR A 129 -3.50 -13.27 -12.22
N GLU A 130 -3.88 -12.89 -11.00
CA GLU A 130 -4.53 -13.74 -10.00
C GLU A 130 -5.93 -13.21 -9.66
N LEU A 131 -6.66 -12.79 -10.70
CA LEU A 131 -8.02 -12.22 -10.61
C LEU A 131 -8.12 -10.91 -9.83
N GLY A 132 -7.02 -10.34 -9.34
CA GLY A 132 -6.97 -9.07 -8.64
C GLY A 132 -7.02 -7.83 -9.53
N ARG A 133 -6.93 -6.65 -8.90
CA ARG A 133 -6.93 -5.35 -9.59
C ARG A 133 -5.59 -4.63 -9.62
N GLY A 134 -4.62 -5.13 -8.85
CA GLY A 134 -3.23 -4.71 -8.91
C GLY A 134 -2.95 -3.33 -8.31
N LEU A 135 -3.73 -2.87 -7.33
CA LEU A 135 -3.34 -1.72 -6.50
C LEU A 135 -2.28 -2.21 -5.50
N HIS A 136 -1.19 -1.48 -5.30
CA HIS A 136 -0.27 -1.81 -4.21
C HIS A 136 -0.85 -1.34 -2.87
N SER A 137 -0.79 -2.19 -1.84
CA SER A 137 -1.05 -1.74 -0.46
C SER A 137 0.17 -1.01 0.06
N VAL A 138 -0.06 0.14 0.69
CA VAL A 138 1.00 0.91 1.36
C VAL A 138 1.54 0.12 2.55
N GLU A 139 0.66 -0.52 3.33
CA GLU A 139 1.03 -1.38 4.47
C GLU A 139 1.93 -2.55 4.04
N LEU A 140 1.52 -3.31 3.02
CA LEU A 140 2.33 -4.46 2.55
C LEU A 140 3.66 -4.01 1.95
N ARG A 141 3.67 -2.86 1.27
CA ARG A 141 4.88 -2.28 0.66
C ARG A 141 5.85 -1.76 1.73
N SER A 142 5.36 -1.13 2.80
CA SER A 142 6.21 -0.62 3.88
C SER A 142 6.91 -1.75 4.62
N GLU A 143 6.23 -2.87 4.85
CA GLU A 143 6.85 -4.07 5.46
C GLU A 143 8.08 -4.54 4.68
N HIS A 144 7.93 -4.67 3.36
CA HIS A 144 9.03 -5.09 2.49
C HIS A 144 10.18 -4.06 2.49
N MET A 145 9.85 -2.76 2.39
CA MET A 145 10.86 -1.71 2.38
C MET A 145 11.63 -1.60 3.70
N LEU A 146 10.95 -1.72 4.84
CA LEU A 146 11.58 -1.69 6.16
C LEU A 146 12.46 -2.93 6.40
N LEU A 147 12.00 -4.12 6.00
CA LEU A 147 12.81 -5.33 6.07
C LEU A 147 14.09 -5.20 5.24
N GLN A 148 13.97 -4.73 3.99
CA GLN A 148 15.13 -4.50 3.13
C GLN A 148 16.08 -3.45 3.71
N LEU A 149 15.55 -2.36 4.27
CA LEU A 149 16.37 -1.33 4.91
C LEU A 149 17.14 -1.90 6.10
N LEU A 150 16.48 -2.69 6.95
CA LEU A 150 17.12 -3.34 8.10
C LEU A 150 18.22 -4.31 7.64
N ASP A 151 17.94 -5.19 6.68
CA ASP A 151 18.93 -6.13 6.15
C ASP A 151 20.14 -5.42 5.54
N CYS A 152 19.92 -4.30 4.84
CA CYS A 152 21.00 -3.47 4.31
C CYS A 152 21.86 -2.86 5.43
N LEU A 153 21.25 -2.35 6.51
CA LEU A 153 21.98 -1.80 7.65
C LEU A 153 22.78 -2.89 8.38
N GLU A 154 22.19 -4.06 8.60
CA GLU A 154 22.84 -5.19 9.27
C GLU A 154 24.05 -5.71 8.49
N LYS A 155 23.92 -5.91 7.16
CA LYS A 155 25.00 -6.42 6.30
C LYS A 155 26.21 -5.50 6.22
N SER A 156 26.03 -4.21 6.48
CA SER A 156 27.07 -3.20 6.27
C SER A 156 27.49 -2.48 7.56
N LYS A 157 27.02 -2.95 8.71
CA LYS A 157 27.35 -2.38 10.03
C LYS A 157 28.85 -2.44 10.32
N GLU A 158 29.54 -3.47 9.83
CA GLU A 158 30.97 -3.68 10.05
C GLU A 158 31.83 -2.75 9.17
N ILE A 159 31.29 -2.34 8.03
CA ILE A 159 31.98 -1.49 7.04
C ILE A 159 31.73 -0.01 7.31
N SER A 160 30.54 0.35 7.82
CA SER A 160 30.13 1.74 8.01
C SER A 160 29.76 2.04 9.46
N THR A 161 30.62 2.84 10.12
CA THR A 161 30.38 3.37 11.47
C THR A 161 29.05 4.12 11.57
N ARG A 162 28.67 4.86 10.53
CA ARG A 162 27.39 5.56 10.46
C ARG A 162 26.20 4.60 10.48
N ARG A 163 26.25 3.50 9.71
CA ARG A 163 25.15 2.52 9.68
C ARG A 163 25.04 1.74 11.00
N ALA A 164 26.18 1.40 11.62
CA ALA A 164 26.18 0.83 12.96
C ALA A 164 25.57 1.77 14.01
N ALA A 165 25.89 3.06 13.95
CA ALA A 165 25.30 4.07 14.85
C ALA A 165 23.79 4.20 14.65
N ILE A 166 23.31 4.24 13.39
CA ILE A 166 21.87 4.25 13.09
C ILE A 166 21.18 3.03 13.69
N LEU A 167 21.71 1.82 13.42
CA LEU A 167 21.14 0.58 13.95
C LEU A 167 21.06 0.59 15.49
N LYS A 168 22.09 1.11 16.16
CA LYS A 168 22.10 1.24 17.63
C LYS A 168 21.00 2.17 18.13
N VAL A 169 20.82 3.33 17.49
CA VAL A 169 19.78 4.30 17.86
C VAL A 169 18.39 3.73 17.63
N GLU A 170 18.15 3.08 16.50
CA GLU A 170 16.86 2.45 16.18
C GLU A 170 16.50 1.34 17.18
N ASN A 171 17.47 0.49 17.54
CA ASN A 171 17.30 -0.55 18.55
C ASN A 171 17.03 0.01 19.95
N ASN A 172 17.75 1.06 20.36
CA ASN A 172 17.55 1.69 21.66
C ASN A 172 16.15 2.33 21.77
N ASN A 173 15.69 2.96 20.69
CA ASN A 173 14.39 3.59 20.63
C ASN A 173 13.24 2.60 20.39
N LYS A 174 13.55 1.31 20.15
CA LYS A 174 12.59 0.24 19.83
C LYS A 174 11.63 0.65 18.71
N THR A 175 12.16 1.30 17.67
CA THR A 175 11.33 1.77 16.56
C THR A 175 10.72 0.60 15.80
N HIS A 176 9.68 0.87 15.03
CA HIS A 176 9.08 -0.14 14.16
C HIS A 176 10.10 -0.80 13.20
N LEU A 177 11.08 -0.05 12.71
CA LEU A 177 12.17 -0.58 11.89
C LEU A 177 13.00 -1.64 12.64
N ALA A 178 13.37 -1.39 13.89
CA ALA A 178 14.12 -2.34 14.71
C ALA A 178 13.30 -3.60 15.03
N LEU A 179 11.99 -3.45 15.22
CA LEU A 179 11.10 -4.55 15.59
C LEU A 179 10.50 -5.29 14.38
N ILE A 180 10.78 -4.88 13.15
CA ILE A 180 10.09 -5.36 11.94
C ILE A 180 10.17 -6.88 11.79
N LYS A 181 11.34 -7.51 12.02
CA LYS A 181 11.50 -8.97 11.90
C LYS A 181 10.59 -9.71 12.89
N GLY A 182 10.54 -9.26 14.14
CA GLY A 182 9.66 -9.84 15.16
C GLY A 182 8.18 -9.59 14.86
N PHE A 183 7.84 -8.37 14.44
CA PHE A 183 6.48 -7.99 14.04
C PHE A 183 5.95 -8.86 12.90
N LEU A 184 6.75 -9.08 11.84
CA LEU A 184 6.37 -9.91 10.70
C LEU A 184 6.19 -11.38 11.09
N LYS A 185 7.07 -11.93 11.94
CA LYS A 185 6.92 -13.30 12.46
C LYS A 185 5.60 -13.49 13.20
N VAL A 186 5.24 -12.56 14.07
CA VAL A 186 3.97 -12.62 14.82
C VAL A 186 2.77 -12.43 13.90
N LYS A 187 2.80 -11.41 13.03
CA LYS A 187 1.70 -11.05 12.14
C LYS A 187 1.33 -12.15 11.15
N TYR A 188 2.34 -12.81 10.59
CA TYR A 188 2.16 -13.83 9.56
C TYR A 188 2.36 -15.27 10.08
N ARG A 189 2.66 -15.44 11.38
CA ARG A 189 2.93 -16.74 12.02
C ARG A 189 4.07 -17.51 11.32
N LEU A 190 5.15 -16.79 11.00
CA LEU A 190 6.32 -17.36 10.33
C LEU A 190 7.22 -18.08 11.35
N VAL A 191 7.55 -19.34 11.05
CA VAL A 191 8.45 -20.17 11.87
C VAL A 191 9.91 -19.93 11.48
N GLU A 192 10.17 -19.81 10.17
CA GLU A 192 11.51 -19.64 9.61
C GLU A 192 11.98 -18.18 9.61
N GLU A 193 13.20 -17.95 9.12
CA GLU A 193 13.74 -16.62 8.92
C GLU A 193 12.92 -15.84 7.86
N VAL A 194 12.70 -14.55 8.13
CA VAL A 194 11.91 -13.70 7.25
C VAL A 194 12.78 -13.27 6.08
N THR A 195 12.59 -13.92 4.95
CA THR A 195 13.19 -13.54 3.67
C THR A 195 12.19 -12.73 2.86
N LYS A 196 12.68 -12.04 1.81
CA LYS A 196 11.80 -11.34 0.87
C LYS A 196 10.73 -12.26 0.27
N LYS A 197 11.12 -13.47 -0.15
CA LYS A 197 10.22 -14.42 -0.81
C LYS A 197 9.18 -14.97 0.17
N SER A 198 9.62 -15.36 1.38
CA SER A 198 8.68 -15.86 2.39
C SER A 198 7.71 -14.78 2.87
N LEU A 199 8.13 -13.51 2.89
CA LEU A 199 7.23 -12.39 3.16
C LEU A 199 6.18 -12.20 2.04
N GLU A 200 6.59 -12.20 0.76
CA GLU A 200 5.66 -12.06 -0.37
C GLU A 200 4.60 -13.18 -0.37
N GLU A 201 5.01 -14.42 -0.14
CA GLU A 201 4.13 -15.58 -0.04
C GLU A 201 3.16 -15.47 1.15
N ALA A 202 3.64 -15.00 2.30
CA ALA A 202 2.84 -14.83 3.50
C ALA A 202 1.80 -13.70 3.38
N GLN A 203 2.19 -12.58 2.76
CA GLN A 203 1.28 -11.47 2.45
C GLN A 203 0.16 -11.94 1.50
N LEU A 204 0.54 -12.70 0.47
CA LEU A 204 -0.41 -13.27 -0.48
C LEU A 204 -1.36 -14.27 0.20
N ALA A 205 -0.83 -15.17 1.03
CA ALA A 205 -1.62 -16.13 1.80
C ALA A 205 -2.62 -15.41 2.73
N LYS A 206 -2.19 -14.33 3.40
CA LYS A 206 -3.08 -13.51 4.23
C LYS A 206 -4.26 -12.95 3.43
N LEU A 207 -4.01 -12.39 2.23
CA LEU A 207 -5.07 -11.86 1.37
C LEU A 207 -6.08 -12.95 0.98
N TYR A 208 -5.60 -14.14 0.59
CA TYR A 208 -6.48 -15.26 0.27
C TYR A 208 -7.28 -15.76 1.48
N ASN A 209 -6.66 -15.89 2.64
CA ASN A 209 -7.34 -16.31 3.88
C ASN A 209 -8.48 -15.35 4.25
N GLU A 210 -8.29 -14.03 4.07
CA GLU A 210 -9.35 -13.05 4.30
C GLU A 210 -10.49 -13.14 3.26
N ILE A 211 -10.19 -13.51 2.02
CA ILE A 211 -11.19 -13.80 1.00
C ILE A 211 -11.99 -15.06 1.33
N GLU A 212 -11.31 -16.14 1.73
CA GLU A 212 -11.94 -17.43 2.05
C GLU A 212 -12.94 -17.31 3.21
N LYS A 213 -12.67 -16.45 4.19
CA LYS A 213 -13.60 -16.16 5.31
C LYS A 213 -14.95 -15.59 4.85
N ARG A 214 -15.04 -15.01 3.65
CA ARG A 214 -16.26 -14.37 3.14
C ARG A 214 -16.96 -15.29 2.14
N LYS A 215 -18.07 -15.93 2.55
CA LYS A 215 -18.84 -16.93 1.76
C LYS A 215 -19.10 -16.53 0.29
N LEU A 216 -19.43 -15.27 0.04
CA LEU A 216 -19.73 -14.81 -1.33
C LEU A 216 -18.46 -14.69 -2.18
N HIS A 217 -17.42 -14.07 -1.64
CA HIS A 217 -16.16 -13.82 -2.35
C HIS A 217 -15.33 -15.09 -2.53
N SER A 218 -15.40 -16.03 -1.59
CA SER A 218 -14.65 -17.28 -1.67
C SER A 218 -15.05 -18.17 -2.85
N LYS A 219 -16.32 -18.11 -3.32
CA LYS A 219 -16.81 -18.94 -4.45
C LYS A 219 -15.94 -18.81 -5.71
N LEU A 220 -15.54 -17.59 -6.07
CA LEU A 220 -14.66 -17.36 -7.23
C LEU A 220 -13.28 -17.99 -7.05
N TYR A 221 -12.72 -17.86 -5.85
CA TYR A 221 -11.35 -18.30 -5.56
C TYR A 221 -11.25 -19.79 -5.25
N ASN A 222 -12.36 -20.46 -4.92
CA ASN A 222 -12.41 -21.92 -4.83
C ASN A 222 -12.06 -22.60 -6.15
N ALA A 223 -12.32 -21.96 -7.29
CA ALA A 223 -11.93 -22.47 -8.61
C ALA A 223 -10.40 -22.64 -8.75
N ARG A 224 -9.60 -21.94 -7.94
CA ARG A 224 -8.13 -22.13 -7.90
C ARG A 224 -7.71 -23.52 -7.41
N LYS A 225 -8.56 -24.18 -6.62
CA LYS A 225 -8.33 -25.56 -6.15
C LYS A 225 -8.59 -26.59 -7.26
N ASN A 226 -9.19 -26.17 -8.38
CA ASN A 226 -9.46 -27.02 -9.52
C ASN A 226 -8.31 -26.94 -10.54
N GLU A 227 -7.61 -28.06 -10.75
CA GLU A 227 -6.48 -28.17 -11.67
C GLU A 227 -6.84 -27.86 -13.13
N LEU A 228 -8.11 -28.04 -13.51
CA LEU A 228 -8.59 -27.78 -14.87
C LEU A 228 -8.83 -26.29 -15.16
N VAL A 229 -8.83 -25.43 -14.13
CA VAL A 229 -9.16 -24.01 -14.27
C VAL A 229 -7.90 -23.15 -14.25
N SER A 230 -7.57 -22.55 -15.39
CA SER A 230 -6.51 -21.55 -15.48
C SER A 230 -6.98 -20.19 -14.94
N VAL A 231 -6.48 -19.81 -13.75
CA VAL A 231 -6.69 -18.47 -13.15
C VAL A 231 -6.11 -17.36 -14.03
N SER A 232 -4.98 -17.63 -14.68
CA SER A 232 -4.31 -16.66 -15.56
C SER A 232 -5.14 -16.37 -16.81
N ASP A 233 -5.77 -17.38 -17.41
CA ASP A 233 -6.62 -17.17 -18.58
C ASP A 233 -7.95 -16.53 -18.21
N SER A 234 -8.52 -16.94 -17.06
CA SER A 234 -9.73 -16.34 -16.47
C SER A 234 -9.56 -14.84 -16.16
N SER A 235 -8.32 -14.38 -15.95
CA SER A 235 -7.97 -12.98 -15.69
C SER A 235 -7.51 -12.20 -16.94
N ARG A 236 -7.61 -12.75 -18.15
CA ARG A 236 -7.17 -12.08 -19.40
C ARG A 236 -7.79 -10.69 -19.59
N TRP A 237 -9.08 -10.54 -19.28
CA TRP A 237 -9.80 -9.28 -19.42
C TRP A 237 -9.29 -8.20 -18.45
N LEU A 238 -8.79 -8.57 -17.27
CA LEU A 238 -8.15 -7.64 -16.32
C LEU A 238 -6.75 -7.22 -16.78
N LYS A 239 -6.04 -8.09 -17.51
CA LYS A 239 -4.67 -7.83 -17.99
C LYS A 239 -4.61 -7.05 -19.30
N ARG A 240 -5.56 -7.29 -20.21
CA ARG A 240 -5.54 -6.77 -21.59
C ARG A 240 -6.80 -5.98 -21.97
N GLY A 241 -7.85 -6.01 -21.16
CA GLY A 241 -9.10 -5.32 -21.48
C GLY A 241 -8.97 -3.81 -21.43
N ASN A 242 -9.53 -3.14 -22.43
CA ASN A 242 -9.65 -1.68 -22.47
C ASN A 242 -10.92 -1.21 -21.75
N ILE A 243 -11.00 -1.47 -20.44
CA ILE A 243 -12.20 -1.27 -19.65
C ILE A 243 -12.06 -0.02 -18.80
N ARG A 244 -13.12 0.80 -18.76
CA ARG A 244 -13.16 1.98 -17.88
C ARG A 244 -13.09 1.53 -16.41
N PRO A 245 -12.35 2.26 -15.54
CA PRO A 245 -12.19 1.91 -14.12
C PRO A 245 -13.50 1.60 -13.37
N ARG A 246 -14.55 2.37 -13.64
CA ARG A 246 -15.88 2.18 -13.04
C ARG A 246 -16.57 0.89 -13.51
N ASN A 247 -16.45 0.56 -14.80
CA ASN A 247 -17.02 -0.66 -15.35
C ASN A 247 -16.29 -1.89 -14.82
N GLU A 248 -14.95 -1.84 -14.72
CA GLU A 248 -14.17 -2.92 -14.09
C GLU A 248 -14.63 -3.15 -12.64
N ALA A 249 -14.92 -2.09 -11.89
CA ALA A 249 -15.43 -2.20 -10.52
C ALA A 249 -16.74 -2.99 -10.45
N VAL A 250 -17.68 -2.72 -11.37
CA VAL A 250 -18.96 -3.41 -11.48
C VAL A 250 -18.76 -4.87 -11.90
N PHE A 251 -17.92 -5.13 -12.89
CA PHE A 251 -17.63 -6.49 -13.34
C PHE A 251 -16.98 -7.34 -12.25
N CYS A 252 -15.99 -6.79 -11.53
CA CYS A 252 -15.39 -7.45 -10.39
C CYS A 252 -16.43 -7.74 -9.29
N TYR A 253 -17.29 -6.77 -8.99
CA TYR A 253 -18.35 -6.93 -8.00
C TYR A 253 -19.34 -8.06 -8.35
N ILE A 254 -19.77 -8.15 -9.61
CA ILE A 254 -20.67 -9.21 -10.08
C ILE A 254 -19.95 -10.57 -10.00
N GLN A 255 -18.69 -10.64 -10.46
CA GLN A 255 -17.90 -11.86 -10.42
C GLN A 255 -17.62 -12.33 -8.98
N ASP A 256 -17.33 -11.41 -8.07
CA ASP A 256 -17.03 -11.66 -6.66
C ASP A 256 -18.22 -12.19 -5.85
N ARG A 257 -19.46 -11.92 -6.28
CA ARG A 257 -20.66 -12.36 -5.53
C ARG A 257 -21.36 -13.54 -6.18
N ASN A 258 -20.87 -13.97 -7.35
CA ASN A 258 -21.58 -14.81 -8.31
C ASN A 258 -22.88 -14.13 -8.77
N VAL A 259 -23.27 -14.30 -10.04
CA VAL A 259 -24.50 -13.68 -10.61
C VAL A 259 -25.76 -14.08 -9.81
N PHE A 260 -25.69 -15.21 -9.10
CA PHE A 260 -26.76 -15.73 -8.24
C PHE A 260 -26.67 -15.32 -6.77
N TRP A 261 -25.72 -14.47 -6.37
CA TRP A 261 -25.61 -13.90 -5.03
C TRP A 261 -25.55 -14.94 -3.89
N GLY A 262 -25.06 -16.14 -4.20
CA GLY A 262 -25.03 -17.24 -3.25
C GLY A 262 -26.35 -17.98 -3.07
N ALA A 263 -27.34 -17.78 -3.95
CA ALA A 263 -28.52 -18.62 -4.02
C ALA A 263 -28.08 -20.06 -4.32
N ASP A 264 -28.20 -20.90 -3.29
CA ASP A 264 -27.99 -22.33 -3.40
C ASP A 264 -29.33 -22.90 -3.91
N GLY A 265 -29.37 -23.32 -5.18
CA GLY A 265 -30.60 -23.76 -5.82
C GLY A 265 -30.32 -24.51 -7.11
N VAL A 266 -31.23 -25.40 -7.49
CA VAL A 266 -31.12 -26.19 -8.73
C VAL A 266 -31.64 -25.35 -9.90
N CYS A 267 -31.05 -25.52 -11.09
CA CYS A 267 -31.49 -24.83 -12.29
C CYS A 267 -32.97 -25.09 -12.52
N GLN A 268 -33.76 -24.02 -12.69
CA GLN A 268 -35.21 -24.12 -12.85
C GLN A 268 -35.61 -24.76 -14.19
N HIS A 269 -34.71 -24.77 -15.18
CA HIS A 269 -34.96 -25.40 -16.47
C HIS A 269 -34.71 -26.91 -16.45
N CYS A 270 -33.61 -27.36 -15.84
CA CYS A 270 -33.24 -28.78 -15.90
C CYS A 270 -33.57 -29.58 -14.63
N GLY A 271 -33.69 -28.91 -13.47
CA GLY A 271 -33.94 -29.54 -12.16
C GLY A 271 -32.84 -30.50 -11.67
N LYS A 272 -31.69 -30.59 -12.34
CA LYS A 272 -30.65 -31.61 -12.09
C LYS A 272 -29.32 -31.05 -11.56
N SER A 273 -28.95 -29.84 -11.95
CA SER A 273 -27.66 -29.25 -11.63
C SER A 273 -27.83 -27.88 -10.98
N GLY A 274 -26.87 -27.49 -10.14
CA GLY A 274 -26.92 -26.23 -9.42
C GLY A 274 -27.01 -25.02 -10.36
N LYS A 275 -27.69 -23.95 -9.94
CA LYS A 275 -27.70 -22.63 -10.60
C LYS A 275 -26.30 -22.02 -10.52
N THR A 276 -25.47 -22.38 -11.49
CA THR A 276 -24.15 -21.82 -11.74
C THR A 276 -24.16 -21.13 -13.10
N VAL A 277 -23.19 -20.25 -13.34
CA VAL A 277 -23.10 -19.53 -14.62
C VAL A 277 -22.79 -20.52 -15.75
N ASP A 278 -22.02 -21.56 -15.45
CA ASP A 278 -21.65 -22.61 -16.40
C ASP A 278 -22.82 -23.57 -16.74
N HIS A 279 -23.91 -23.50 -15.98
CA HIS A 279 -25.06 -24.40 -16.12
C HIS A 279 -26.38 -23.67 -16.49
N LEU A 280 -26.33 -22.35 -16.74
CA LEU A 280 -27.40 -21.63 -17.43
C LEU A 280 -27.28 -21.83 -18.94
#